data_AF-A0A8B8LHN6-F1
#
_entry.id   AF-A0A8B8LHN6-F1
#
_cell.length_a   1.000
_cell.length_b   1.000
_cell.length_c   1.000
_cell.angle_alpha   90.00
_cell.angle_beta   90.00
_cell.angle_gamma   90.00
#
_symmetry.space_group_name_H-M   'P 1'
#
loop_
_entity.id
_entity.type
_entity.pdbx_description
1 polymer ?
#
loop_
_entity_poly.entity_id
_entity_poly.type
_entity_poly.pdbx_seq_one_letter_code
_entity_poly.pdbx_strand_id
1 'polypeptide(L)'
;MFFSNLKSNQPRNQQQQKQNGEWLAGSFKPENFIPGLVVGFIFGLLLDLSKRHGNHLPKKSFSSSKHQQQLSVSSSGGQELKMVLVVRQDLKMKSGKIASQCAHAATGMYAELMQSDRSLLRRWEQCGQPKIVVTCRNQQEMNKLKETAESIGLPTFVVADAGRTQDQNLLWIL
;
A
#
# COMPACT_ATOMS: atom_id res chain seq x y z
N MET A 1 -22.22 70.02 -62.47
CA MET A 1 -22.98 69.10 -63.36
C MET A 1 -22.72 67.68 -62.87
N PHE A 2 -23.77 66.98 -62.43
CA PHE A 2 -23.90 65.50 -62.42
C PHE A 2 -22.96 64.70 -61.47
N PHE A 3 -23.35 63.65 -60.74
CA PHE A 3 -24.56 62.86 -60.57
C PHE A 3 -24.52 62.23 -59.16
N SER A 4 -25.69 61.98 -58.61
CA SER A 4 -25.95 61.07 -57.49
C SER A 4 -25.98 59.60 -57.95
N ASN A 5 -25.80 58.70 -56.97
CA ASN A 5 -26.51 57.41 -56.77
C ASN A 5 -25.83 56.06 -57.12
N LEU A 6 -26.22 55.06 -56.30
CA LEU A 6 -26.16 53.59 -56.38
C LEU A 6 -24.94 52.89 -55.73
N LYS A 7 -25.03 52.28 -54.53
CA LYS A 7 -25.79 51.08 -54.05
C LYS A 7 -24.97 49.78 -54.19
N SER A 8 -24.61 49.14 -53.07
CA SER A 8 -24.97 47.73 -52.76
C SER A 8 -24.17 47.10 -51.59
N ASN A 9 -24.94 46.42 -50.73
CA ASN A 9 -24.73 45.15 -50.02
C ASN A 9 -23.59 44.88 -49.01
N GLN A 10 -24.05 44.46 -47.83
CA GLN A 10 -23.41 43.71 -46.74
C GLN A 10 -22.98 42.28 -47.18
N PRO A 11 -22.10 41.55 -46.44
CA PRO A 11 -22.52 40.91 -45.17
C PRO A 11 -21.48 40.88 -44.02
N ARG A 12 -22.03 40.62 -42.82
CA ARG A 12 -21.35 40.21 -41.56
C ARG A 12 -20.89 38.74 -41.67
N ASN A 13 -20.01 38.29 -40.73
CA ASN A 13 -19.68 36.89 -40.35
C ASN A 13 -18.37 36.23 -40.84
N GLN A 14 -17.20 36.84 -40.68
CA GLN A 14 -15.94 36.06 -40.72
C GLN A 14 -14.91 36.35 -39.61
N GLN A 15 -15.08 37.38 -38.77
CA GLN A 15 -14.04 37.75 -37.79
C GLN A 15 -14.20 37.13 -36.38
N GLN A 16 -15.32 36.48 -36.06
CA GLN A 16 -15.60 36.06 -34.68
C GLN A 16 -15.25 34.59 -34.36
N GLN A 17 -14.77 33.82 -35.34
CA GLN A 17 -14.48 32.38 -35.17
C GLN A 17 -12.99 32.05 -34.95
N LYS A 18 -12.08 33.01 -35.05
CA LYS A 18 -10.62 32.76 -34.96
C LYS A 18 -10.04 32.87 -33.53
N GLN A 19 -10.74 33.52 -32.59
CA GLN A 19 -10.23 33.72 -31.23
C GLN A 19 -10.45 32.55 -30.26
N ASN A 20 -11.40 31.64 -30.52
CA ASN A 20 -11.66 30.51 -29.61
C ASN A 20 -10.64 29.37 -29.70
N GLY A 21 -9.78 29.33 -30.72
CA GLY A 21 -8.78 28.28 -30.91
C GLY A 21 -7.44 28.52 -30.20
N GLU A 22 -7.14 29.76 -29.82
CA GLU A 22 -5.81 30.14 -29.31
C GLU A 22 -5.67 29.92 -27.79
N TRP A 23 -6.78 29.97 -27.03
CA TRP A 23 -6.77 29.73 -25.59
C TRP A 23 -6.55 28.26 -25.19
N LEU A 24 -6.86 27.31 -26.06
CA LEU A 24 -6.61 25.88 -25.78
C LEU A 24 -5.16 25.46 -26.11
N ALA A 25 -4.50 26.16 -27.05
CA ALA A 25 -3.18 25.81 -27.53
C ALA A 25 -2.02 26.47 -26.75
N GLY A 26 -2.28 27.52 -25.96
CA GLY A 26 -1.27 28.19 -25.12
C GLY A 26 -0.92 27.48 -23.79
N SER A 27 -1.58 26.35 -23.49
CA SER A 27 -1.61 25.78 -22.14
C SER A 27 -0.47 24.80 -21.78
N PHE A 28 0.42 24.48 -22.72
CA PHE A 28 1.56 23.57 -22.46
C PHE A 28 2.89 24.32 -22.27
N LYS A 29 2.88 25.42 -21.52
CA LYS A 29 4.12 26.07 -21.06
C LYS A 29 4.54 25.45 -19.72
N PRO A 30 5.82 25.06 -19.52
CA PRO A 30 6.29 24.38 -18.31
C PRO A 30 6.08 25.21 -17.03
N GLU A 31 6.01 26.53 -17.17
CA GLU A 31 5.72 27.49 -16.10
C GLU A 31 4.30 27.36 -15.50
N ASN A 32 3.33 26.82 -16.24
CA ASN A 32 1.95 26.59 -15.76
C ASN A 32 1.70 25.13 -15.33
N PHE A 33 2.69 24.26 -15.47
CA PHE A 33 2.58 22.84 -15.16
C PHE A 33 2.60 22.56 -13.66
N ILE A 34 3.44 23.29 -12.92
CA ILE A 34 3.65 23.08 -11.48
C ILE A 34 2.37 23.38 -10.67
N PRO A 35 1.64 24.49 -10.89
CA PRO A 35 0.37 24.72 -10.22
C PRO A 35 -0.68 23.65 -10.54
N GLY A 36 -0.73 23.18 -11.79
CA GLY A 36 -1.66 22.12 -12.21
C GLY A 36 -1.37 20.77 -11.54
N LEU A 37 -0.09 20.42 -11.36
CA LEU A 37 0.32 19.19 -10.69
C LEU A 37 -0.01 19.23 -9.20
N VAL A 38 0.20 20.36 -8.52
CA VAL A 38 -0.17 20.53 -7.11
C VAL A 38 -1.68 20.45 -6.90
N VAL A 39 -2.46 21.14 -7.74
CA VAL A 39 -3.93 21.08 -7.68
C VAL A 39 -4.43 19.67 -7.97
N GLY A 40 -3.89 19.00 -8.99
CA GLY A 40 -4.21 17.61 -9.32
C GLY A 40 -3.84 16.64 -8.22
N PHE A 41 -2.69 16.82 -7.55
CA PHE A 41 -2.27 15.98 -6.43
C PHE A 41 -3.20 16.16 -5.23
N ILE A 42 -3.54 17.40 -4.85
CA ILE A 42 -4.45 17.68 -3.74
C ILE A 42 -5.86 17.15 -4.03
N PHE A 43 -6.38 17.36 -5.24
CA PHE A 43 -7.70 16.87 -5.63
C PHE A 43 -7.74 15.34 -5.71
N GLY A 44 -6.67 14.71 -6.19
CA GLY A 44 -6.48 13.26 -6.18
C GLY A 44 -6.47 12.69 -4.77
N LEU A 45 -5.71 13.30 -3.85
CA LEU A 45 -5.66 12.90 -2.44
C LEU A 45 -7.03 13.09 -1.75
N LEU A 46 -7.75 14.16 -2.07
CA LEU A 46 -9.07 14.44 -1.50
C LEU A 46 -10.15 13.46 -1.98
N LEU A 47 -10.13 13.05 -3.26
CA LEU A 47 -11.03 12.03 -3.79
C LEU A 47 -10.70 10.62 -3.29
N ASP A 48 -9.41 10.30 -3.10
CA ASP A 48 -8.96 9.02 -2.56
C ASP A 48 -9.39 8.84 -1.09
N LEU A 49 -9.35 9.92 -0.30
CA LEU A 49 -9.86 9.94 1.07
C LEU A 49 -11.40 9.84 1.15
N SER A 50 -12.11 10.26 0.09
CA SER A 50 -13.59 10.22 0.07
C SER A 50 -14.17 8.83 -0.24
N LYS A 51 -13.37 7.87 -0.73
CA LYS A 51 -13.83 6.48 -0.94
C LYS A 51 -13.78 5.59 0.30
N ARG A 52 -13.44 6.13 1.47
CA ARG A 52 -13.37 5.37 2.73
C ARG A 52 -14.48 5.71 3.73
N HIS A 53 -15.70 5.94 3.25
CA HIS A 53 -16.88 5.99 4.10
C HIS A 53 -17.99 5.07 3.57
N GLY A 54 -18.13 3.92 4.22
CA GLY A 54 -19.15 2.91 3.95
C GLY A 54 -19.21 1.91 5.11
N ASN A 55 -19.60 2.40 6.28
CA ASN A 55 -20.06 1.55 7.38
C ASN A 55 -21.37 0.86 6.97
N HIS A 56 -21.49 -0.48 7.05
CA HIS A 56 -22.58 -1.15 7.77
C HIS A 56 -22.46 -2.69 7.76
N LEU A 57 -22.50 -3.28 8.96
CA LEU A 57 -22.77 -4.69 9.26
C LEU A 57 -24.30 -4.92 9.17
N PRO A 58 -24.82 -6.12 8.82
CA PRO A 58 -25.35 -6.94 9.90
C PRO A 58 -25.09 -8.45 9.76
N LYS A 59 -25.13 -9.07 10.93
CA LYS A 59 -24.96 -10.48 11.32
C LYS A 59 -25.72 -11.51 10.46
N LYS A 60 -25.12 -12.69 10.29
CA LYS A 60 -25.84 -13.97 10.40
C LYS A 60 -25.03 -14.96 11.22
N SER A 61 -25.70 -15.49 12.25
CA SER A 61 -25.31 -16.65 13.04
C SER A 61 -25.31 -17.90 12.16
N PHE A 62 -24.26 -18.71 12.24
CA PHE A 62 -24.46 -20.16 12.19
C PHE A 62 -23.38 -20.83 13.02
N SER A 63 -23.83 -21.55 14.05
CA SER A 63 -22.98 -22.41 14.87
C SER A 63 -22.57 -23.62 14.05
N SER A 64 -21.32 -24.07 14.16
CA SER A 64 -20.99 -25.48 14.14
C SER A 64 -19.58 -25.70 14.70
N SER A 65 -19.56 -26.56 15.71
CA SER A 65 -18.45 -27.00 16.54
C SER A 65 -17.24 -27.52 15.78
N LYS A 66 -16.03 -27.27 16.31
CA LYS A 66 -14.99 -28.31 16.43
C LYS A 66 -13.94 -27.96 17.50
N HIS A 67 -13.71 -28.95 18.36
CA HIS A 67 -12.66 -29.14 19.38
C HIS A 67 -11.38 -28.29 19.20
N GLN A 68 -10.97 -27.46 20.16
CA GLN A 68 -10.17 -27.79 21.37
C GLN A 68 -8.87 -28.57 21.09
N GLN A 69 -7.75 -27.83 21.03
CA GLN A 69 -6.55 -28.15 21.80
C GLN A 69 -6.05 -26.86 22.47
N GLN A 70 -6.45 -26.71 23.72
CA GLN A 70 -6.07 -25.63 24.61
C GLN A 70 -4.72 -25.99 25.23
N LEU A 71 -3.62 -25.43 24.71
CA LEU A 71 -2.36 -25.40 25.45
C LEU A 71 -2.52 -24.42 26.62
N SER A 72 -2.87 -24.96 27.77
CA SER A 72 -2.82 -24.26 29.05
C SER A 72 -1.37 -24.09 29.49
N VAL A 73 -0.72 -23.01 29.06
CA VAL A 73 0.46 -22.49 29.77
C VAL A 73 -0.04 -21.48 30.78
N SER A 74 -0.30 -21.99 31.99
CA SER A 74 -0.53 -21.18 33.17
C SER A 74 0.83 -20.70 33.69
N SER A 75 1.20 -19.44 33.44
CA SER A 75 2.00 -18.69 34.41
C SER A 75 1.81 -17.19 34.22
N SER A 76 1.44 -16.55 35.32
CA SER A 76 1.13 -15.14 35.49
C SER A 76 2.39 -14.27 35.36
N GLY A 77 2.81 -14.03 34.13
CA GLY A 77 3.67 -12.92 33.72
C GLY A 77 3.14 -12.45 32.37
N GLY A 78 2.92 -11.15 32.19
CA GLY A 78 2.45 -10.63 30.90
C GLY A 78 3.40 -11.09 29.80
N GLN A 79 2.98 -12.08 29.00
CA GLN A 79 3.82 -12.68 27.97
C GLN A 79 4.19 -11.58 26.98
N GLU A 80 5.45 -11.15 27.00
CA GLU A 80 5.97 -10.14 26.09
C GLU A 80 5.98 -10.72 24.67
N LEU A 81 5.01 -10.28 23.86
CA LEU A 81 4.94 -10.67 22.45
C LEU A 81 5.74 -9.71 21.60
N LYS A 82 6.48 -10.25 20.63
CA LYS A 82 7.24 -9.49 19.65
C LYS A 82 7.17 -10.14 18.28
N MET A 83 7.33 -9.32 17.25
CA MET A 83 7.50 -9.74 15.87
C MET A 83 8.99 -9.69 15.52
N VAL A 84 9.51 -10.74 14.93
CA VAL A 84 10.92 -10.88 14.54
C VAL A 84 11.03 -10.86 13.02
N LEU A 85 11.70 -9.85 12.48
CA LEU A 85 11.92 -9.64 11.05
C LEU A 85 13.30 -10.19 10.69
N VAL A 86 13.38 -11.31 9.97
CA VAL A 86 14.64 -11.97 9.61
C VAL A 86 15.07 -11.56 8.20
N VAL A 87 16.19 -10.85 8.10
CA VAL A 87 16.75 -10.33 6.84
C VAL A 87 17.93 -11.17 6.36
N ARG A 88 17.92 -11.53 5.08
CA ARG A 88 19.05 -12.21 4.43
C ARG A 88 20.22 -11.28 4.13
N GLN A 89 21.41 -11.66 4.57
CA GLN A 89 22.64 -10.89 4.36
C GLN A 89 23.25 -11.11 2.96
N ASP A 90 23.11 -12.30 2.37
CA ASP A 90 23.67 -12.66 1.07
C ASP A 90 23.11 -11.84 -0.10
N LEU A 91 21.93 -11.24 0.07
CA LEU A 91 21.28 -10.37 -0.91
C LEU A 91 21.92 -8.97 -1.03
N LYS A 92 22.81 -8.60 -0.10
CA LYS A 92 23.51 -7.28 -0.08
C LYS A 92 22.57 -6.09 -0.30
N MET A 93 21.37 -6.15 0.29
CA MET A 93 20.36 -5.09 0.15
C MET A 93 20.83 -3.79 0.79
N LYS A 94 20.56 -2.66 0.14
CA LYS A 94 20.73 -1.33 0.75
C LYS A 94 19.71 -1.15 1.89
N SER A 95 20.06 -0.33 2.88
CA SER A 95 19.21 -0.05 4.06
C SER A 95 17.77 0.32 3.72
N GLY A 96 17.55 1.15 2.69
CA GLY A 96 16.20 1.53 2.25
C GLY A 96 15.37 0.35 1.73
N LYS A 97 16.00 -0.59 0.99
CA LYS A 97 15.31 -1.81 0.52
C LYS A 97 14.99 -2.72 1.70
N ILE A 98 15.90 -2.86 2.66
CA ILE A 98 15.66 -3.63 3.89
C ILE A 98 14.46 -3.04 4.65
N ALA A 99 14.44 -1.73 4.88
CA ALA A 99 13.36 -1.06 5.58
C ALA A 99 12.00 -1.26 4.89
N SER A 100 11.95 -1.09 3.57
CA SER A 100 10.73 -1.33 2.78
C SER A 100 10.24 -2.77 2.89
N GLN A 101 11.14 -3.74 2.79
CA GLN A 101 10.79 -5.17 2.90
C GLN A 101 10.29 -5.51 4.30
N CYS A 102 10.96 -5.01 5.35
CA CYS A 102 10.52 -5.15 6.73
C CYS A 102 9.13 -4.57 6.96
N ALA A 103 8.83 -3.40 6.37
CA ALA A 103 7.51 -2.79 6.44
C ALA A 103 6.44 -3.67 5.75
N HIS A 104 6.70 -4.11 4.51
CA HIS A 104 5.79 -5.00 3.78
C HIS A 104 5.49 -6.27 4.56
N ALA A 105 6.54 -6.89 5.10
CA ALA A 105 6.39 -8.12 5.83
C ALA A 105 5.56 -7.90 7.10
N ALA A 106 5.84 -6.83 7.87
CA ALA A 106 5.08 -6.53 9.09
C ALA A 106 3.59 -6.29 8.79
N THR A 107 3.29 -5.56 7.70
CA THR A 107 1.90 -5.35 7.27
C THR A 107 1.22 -6.61 6.76
N GLY A 108 1.97 -7.49 6.09
CA GLY A 108 1.46 -8.77 5.62
C GLY A 108 1.13 -9.73 6.77
N MET A 109 2.04 -9.85 7.74
CA MET A 109 1.79 -10.61 8.97
C MET A 109 0.58 -10.05 9.75
N TYR A 110 0.48 -8.73 9.85
CA TYR A 110 -0.68 -8.09 10.48
C TYR A 110 -1.99 -8.49 9.77
N ALA A 111 -2.03 -8.41 8.43
CA ALA A 111 -3.21 -8.76 7.64
C ALA A 111 -3.57 -10.25 7.73
N GLU A 112 -2.56 -11.12 7.80
CA GLU A 112 -2.72 -12.57 8.00
C GLU A 112 -3.34 -12.85 9.37
N LEU A 113 -2.74 -12.35 10.45
CA LEU A 113 -3.24 -12.52 11.82
C LEU A 113 -4.61 -11.89 12.02
N MET A 114 -4.89 -10.80 11.31
CA MET A 114 -6.22 -10.20 11.32
C MET A 114 -7.30 -11.15 10.79
N GLN A 115 -6.95 -12.15 9.98
CA GLN A 115 -7.87 -13.16 9.46
C GLN A 115 -7.78 -14.47 10.25
N SER A 116 -6.58 -14.89 10.66
CA SER A 116 -6.34 -16.20 11.27
C SER A 116 -6.36 -16.22 12.81
N ASP A 117 -5.78 -15.22 13.48
CA ASP A 117 -5.72 -15.13 14.95
C ASP A 117 -5.72 -13.69 15.47
N ARG A 118 -6.91 -13.10 15.53
CA ARG A 118 -7.11 -11.75 16.07
C ARG A 118 -6.76 -11.63 17.55
N SER A 119 -6.80 -12.72 18.30
CA SER A 119 -6.54 -12.71 19.74
C SER A 119 -5.06 -12.51 20.03
N LEU A 120 -4.19 -13.22 19.28
CA LEU A 120 -2.75 -13.07 19.33
C LEU A 120 -2.34 -11.67 18.86
N LEU A 121 -2.92 -11.20 17.74
CA LEU A 121 -2.66 -9.86 17.23
C LEU A 121 -2.93 -8.80 18.29
N ARG A 122 -4.11 -8.83 18.92
CA ARG A 122 -4.50 -7.84 19.93
C ARG A 122 -3.60 -7.85 21.17
N ARG A 123 -3.14 -9.02 21.59
CA ARG A 123 -2.16 -9.14 22.69
C ARG A 123 -0.83 -8.48 22.31
N TRP A 124 -0.34 -8.71 21.09
CA TRP A 124 0.88 -8.07 20.61
C TRP A 124 0.73 -6.55 20.51
N GLU A 125 -0.45 -6.06 20.12
CA GLU A 125 -0.77 -4.64 20.14
C GLU A 125 -0.73 -4.05 21.55
N GLN A 126 -1.25 -4.77 22.54
CA GLN A 126 -1.20 -4.37 23.95
C GLN A 126 0.24 -4.35 24.50
N CYS A 127 1.16 -5.13 23.92
CA CYS A 127 2.59 -5.07 24.22
C CYS A 127 3.32 -3.88 23.54
N GLY A 128 2.62 -3.00 22.82
CA GLY A 128 3.24 -1.88 22.10
C GLY A 128 3.76 -2.25 20.71
N GLN A 129 3.32 -3.38 20.15
CA GLN A 129 3.66 -3.84 18.81
C GLN A 129 5.18 -3.96 18.52
N PRO A 130 6.01 -4.52 19.42
CA PRO A 130 7.46 -4.50 19.24
C PRO A 130 7.89 -5.34 18.04
N LYS A 131 8.87 -4.81 17.29
CA LYS A 131 9.43 -5.40 16.06
C LYS A 131 10.94 -5.43 16.19
N ILE A 132 11.55 -6.61 16.07
CA ILE A 132 12.98 -6.82 16.18
C ILE A 132 13.50 -7.29 14.84
N VAL A 133 14.46 -6.54 14.26
CA VAL A 133 15.11 -6.95 13.01
C VAL A 133 16.37 -7.74 13.35
N VAL A 134 16.46 -8.95 12.81
CA VAL A 134 17.64 -9.83 12.89
C VAL A 134 18.06 -10.26 11.50
N THR A 135 19.20 -10.95 11.40
CA THR A 135 19.74 -11.36 10.11
C THR A 135 20.06 -12.85 10.06
N CYS A 136 19.92 -13.44 8.87
CA CYS A 136 20.42 -14.78 8.55
C CYS A 136 21.37 -14.72 7.34
N ARG A 137 22.22 -15.74 7.18
CA ARG A 137 23.27 -15.77 6.17
C ARG A 137 22.71 -15.96 4.77
N ASN A 138 21.75 -16.87 4.60
CA ASN A 138 21.24 -17.27 3.30
C ASN A 138 19.82 -17.87 3.36
N GLN A 139 19.30 -18.29 2.21
CA GLN A 139 17.96 -18.89 2.08
C GLN A 139 17.78 -20.20 2.84
N GLN A 140 18.83 -21.03 2.93
CA GLN A 140 18.74 -22.33 3.60
C GLN A 140 18.54 -22.15 5.11
N GLU A 141 19.32 -21.27 5.73
CA GLU A 141 19.17 -20.92 7.15
C GLU A 141 17.78 -20.33 7.42
N MET A 142 17.31 -19.50 6.51
CA MET A 142 15.99 -18.87 6.59
C MET A 142 14.84 -19.89 6.52
N ASN A 143 14.90 -20.85 5.60
CA ASN A 143 13.93 -21.94 5.51
C ASN A 143 13.91 -22.77 6.81
N LYS A 144 15.10 -23.06 7.37
CA LYS A 144 15.21 -23.79 8.64
C LYS A 144 14.57 -23.03 9.80
N LEU A 145 14.77 -21.71 9.87
CA LEU A 145 14.12 -20.86 10.89
C LEU A 145 12.60 -20.89 10.76
N LYS A 146 12.08 -20.79 9.54
CA LYS A 146 10.65 -20.89 9.24
C LYS A 146 10.09 -22.25 9.66
N GLU A 147 10.66 -23.35 9.18
CA GLU A 147 10.21 -24.71 9.50
C GLU A 147 10.18 -24.94 11.02
N THR A 148 11.23 -24.48 11.72
CA THR A 148 11.30 -24.58 13.18
C THR A 148 10.14 -23.82 13.83
N ALA A 149 9.87 -22.60 13.40
CA ALA A 149 8.80 -21.78 13.95
C ALA A 149 7.40 -22.34 13.66
N GLU A 150 7.16 -22.80 12.44
CA GLU A 150 5.91 -23.47 12.08
C GLU A 150 5.71 -24.76 12.87
N SER A 151 6.77 -25.52 13.13
CA SER A 151 6.71 -26.75 13.92
C SER A 151 6.27 -26.53 15.37
N ILE A 152 6.49 -25.32 15.91
CA ILE A 152 6.05 -24.90 17.25
C ILE A 152 4.79 -24.02 17.22
N GLY A 153 4.14 -23.89 16.06
CA GLY A 153 2.89 -23.15 15.90
C GLY A 153 3.02 -21.63 15.89
N LEU A 154 4.21 -21.07 15.61
CA LEU A 154 4.36 -19.63 15.42
C LEU A 154 3.86 -19.23 14.02
N PRO A 155 3.07 -18.15 13.92
CA PRO A 155 2.69 -17.57 12.64
C PRO A 155 3.92 -17.13 11.86
N THR A 156 4.02 -17.49 10.57
CA THR A 156 5.09 -17.02 9.69
C THR A 156 4.56 -16.32 8.45
N PHE A 157 5.29 -15.30 7.99
CA PHE A 157 4.93 -14.56 6.78
C PHE A 157 6.18 -14.28 5.95
N VAL A 158 6.03 -14.37 4.64
CA VAL A 158 7.14 -14.28 3.67
C VAL A 158 6.86 -13.18 2.69
N VAL A 159 7.84 -12.29 2.50
CA VAL A 159 7.83 -11.36 1.39
C VAL A 159 8.81 -11.84 0.34
N ALA A 160 8.30 -12.07 -0.87
CA ALA A 160 9.09 -12.28 -2.07
C ALA A 160 9.15 -10.98 -2.88
N ASP A 161 10.35 -10.51 -3.25
CA ASP A 161 10.47 -9.40 -4.19
C ASP A 161 10.20 -9.89 -5.62
N ALA A 162 9.34 -9.20 -6.36
CA ALA A 162 8.94 -9.55 -7.74
C ALA A 162 10.00 -9.16 -8.80
N GLY A 163 11.20 -8.77 -8.38
CA GLY A 163 12.30 -8.37 -9.26
C GLY A 163 12.76 -9.53 -10.13
N ARG A 164 12.51 -9.42 -11.44
CA ARG A 164 12.85 -10.41 -12.48
C ARG A 164 14.31 -10.87 -12.43
N THR A 165 14.54 -12.00 -11.77
CA THR A 165 15.41 -13.11 -12.15
C THR A 165 15.13 -14.24 -11.18
N GLN A 166 15.34 -15.47 -11.63
CA GLN A 166 14.91 -16.72 -11.01
C GLN A 166 15.67 -17.09 -9.72
N ASP A 167 16.08 -16.09 -8.94
CA ASP A 167 16.86 -16.25 -7.72
C ASP A 167 16.67 -15.07 -6.75
N GLN A 168 16.09 -15.40 -5.59
CA GLN A 168 16.39 -14.83 -4.28
C GLN A 168 15.96 -13.37 -4.01
N ASN A 169 14.85 -13.20 -3.29
CA ASN A 169 14.62 -12.10 -2.35
C ASN A 169 13.47 -12.48 -1.43
N LEU A 170 13.74 -13.31 -0.42
CA LEU A 170 12.74 -13.68 0.60
C LEU A 170 13.11 -13.03 1.94
N LEU A 171 12.17 -12.27 2.52
CA LEU A 171 12.20 -11.81 3.91
C LEU A 171 11.18 -12.62 4.71
N TRP A 172 11.57 -13.19 5.86
CA TRP A 172 10.68 -14.02 6.68
C TRP A 172 10.45 -13.34 8.02
N ILE A 173 9.21 -13.41 8.50
CA ILE A 173 8.82 -12.96 9.83
C ILE A 173 8.40 -14.15 10.67
N LEU A 174 8.92 -14.20 11.89
CA LEU A 174 8.40 -14.99 13.01
C LEU A 174 7.67 -14.09 14.01
#